data_AF-Q842A5-F1
#
_entry.id   AF-Q842A5-F1
#
_cell.length_a   1.000
_cell.length_b   1.000
_cell.length_c   1.000
_cell.angle_alpha   90.00
_cell.angle_beta   90.00
_cell.angle_gamma   90.00
#
_symmetry.space_group_name_H-M   'P 1'
#
loop_
_entity.id
_entity.type
_entity.pdbx_description
1 polymer ?
#
loop_
_entity_poly.entity_id
_entity_poly.type
_entity_poly.pdbx_seq_one_letter_code
_entity_poly.pdbx_strand_id
1 'polypeptide(L)'
;MLWNIQAVLFLSTAFDHLIDATMIIDHADGRRFSLDGAPTLYTLKPGIKKDPVRRWALPDRVFFGNGACAILAGVFLSEAPLPGFYAERIIPGEGFAGNHIFVTDGVIAFDHHGYSLRSRLLTYHTNGWAGRSPEGWNCRLERV
;
A
#
# COMPACT_ATOMS: atom_id res chain seq x y z
N MET A 1 31.67 -0.46 8.63
CA MET A 1 30.37 -0.16 9.26
C MET A 1 29.32 -0.97 8.49
N LEU A 2 29.18 -2.23 8.90
CA LEU A 2 28.38 -3.26 8.24
C LEU A 2 27.01 -3.27 8.90
N TRP A 3 25.95 -2.87 8.18
CA TRP A 3 24.58 -3.07 8.63
C TRP A 3 24.13 -4.47 8.22
N ASN A 4 23.62 -5.18 9.22
CA ASN A 4 23.43 -6.62 9.30
C ASN A 4 22.23 -7.09 8.46
N ILE A 5 22.49 -7.86 7.41
CA ILE A 5 21.48 -8.46 6.51
C ILE A 5 20.87 -9.75 7.12
N GLN A 6 21.20 -10.12 8.36
CA GLN A 6 20.77 -11.40 8.96
C GLN A 6 19.38 -11.43 9.64
N ALA A 7 18.58 -10.37 9.58
CA ALA A 7 17.26 -10.39 10.24
C ALA A 7 16.11 -10.99 9.38
N VAL A 8 16.35 -11.31 8.10
CA VAL A 8 15.27 -11.61 7.14
C VAL A 8 14.82 -13.08 7.14
N LEU A 9 15.52 -14.00 7.82
CA LEU A 9 15.22 -15.44 7.79
C LEU A 9 14.56 -16.02 9.04
N PHE A 10 14.38 -15.24 10.12
CA PHE A 10 13.83 -15.77 11.39
C PHE A 10 12.36 -15.44 11.68
N LEU A 11 11.67 -14.75 10.77
CA LEU A 11 10.24 -14.43 10.91
C LEU A 11 9.34 -15.21 9.92
N SER A 12 9.90 -16.19 9.22
CA SER A 12 9.17 -17.00 8.23
C SER A 12 8.30 -18.11 8.83
N THR A 13 8.39 -18.41 10.13
CA THR A 13 7.72 -19.58 10.73
C THR A 13 6.69 -19.24 11.81
N ALA A 14 6.44 -17.96 12.09
CA ALA A 14 5.47 -17.52 13.10
C ALA A 14 4.20 -16.87 12.51
N PHE A 15 4.06 -16.79 11.19
CA PHE A 15 2.99 -16.05 10.52
C PHE A 15 1.94 -16.90 9.80
N ASP A 16 1.90 -18.21 10.07
CA ASP A 16 0.93 -19.14 9.45
C ASP A 16 -0.31 -19.46 10.31
N HIS A 17 -0.49 -18.80 11.46
CA HIS A 17 -1.60 -19.12 12.39
C HIS A 17 -2.50 -17.95 12.82
N LEU A 18 -2.53 -16.84 12.08
CA LEU A 18 -3.53 -15.78 12.30
C LEU A 18 -4.35 -15.54 11.03
N ILE A 19 -5.09 -16.59 10.69
CA ILE A 19 -6.23 -16.58 9.76
C ILE A 19 -7.46 -16.23 10.62
N ASP A 20 -7.76 -14.94 10.76
CA ASP A 20 -9.15 -14.46 10.74
C ASP A 20 -9.18 -12.95 10.51
N ALA A 21 -10.18 -12.50 9.77
CA ALA A 21 -10.35 -11.14 9.28
C ALA A 21 -10.83 -10.19 10.39
N THR A 22 -10.00 -9.93 11.40
CA THR A 22 -10.17 -8.78 12.31
C THR A 22 -8.81 -8.45 12.96
N MET A 23 -7.99 -7.60 12.33
CA MET A 23 -6.80 -7.09 13.01
C MET A 23 -7.23 -6.07 14.07
N ILE A 24 -7.35 -6.51 15.32
CA ILE A 24 -7.42 -5.61 16.47
C ILE A 24 -5.98 -5.20 16.79
N ILE A 25 -5.64 -3.94 16.58
CA ILE A 25 -4.35 -3.38 17.04
C ILE A 25 -4.60 -2.78 18.44
N ASP A 26 -4.04 -3.41 19.46
CA ASP A 26 -3.98 -2.84 20.81
C ASP A 26 -2.88 -1.79 20.86
N HIS A 27 -3.25 -0.52 21.06
CA HIS A 27 -2.30 0.56 21.26
C HIS A 27 -1.74 0.52 22.69
N ALA A 28 -0.51 1.01 22.92
CA ALA A 28 0.18 0.92 24.22
C ALA A 28 -0.55 1.63 25.39
N ASP A 29 -1.58 2.42 25.09
CA ASP A 29 -2.46 3.09 26.05
C ASP A 29 -3.82 2.38 26.23
N GLY A 30 -3.96 1.14 25.75
CA GLY A 30 -5.13 0.28 25.97
C GLY A 30 -6.33 0.58 25.08
N ARG A 31 -6.20 1.46 24.07
CA ARG A 31 -7.27 1.71 23.10
C ARG A 31 -7.34 0.58 22.08
N ARG A 32 -8.50 -0.09 22.02
CA ARG A 32 -8.88 -1.07 21.01
C ARG A 32 -9.49 -0.37 19.80
N PHE A 33 -8.87 -0.53 18.64
CA PHE A 33 -9.48 -0.16 17.36
C PHE A 33 -9.93 -1.43 16.65
N SER A 34 -11.24 -1.63 16.51
CA SER A 34 -11.76 -2.57 15.51
C SER A 34 -11.58 -1.95 14.13
N LEU A 35 -11.02 -2.72 13.19
CA LEU A 35 -10.95 -2.32 11.78
C LEU A 35 -12.27 -2.56 11.03
N ASP A 36 -13.30 -3.06 11.71
CA ASP A 36 -14.65 -3.23 11.15
C ASP A 36 -15.25 -1.84 10.89
N GLY A 37 -15.08 -1.36 9.65
CA GLY A 37 -15.46 -0.01 9.23
C GLY A 37 -14.34 1.02 9.23
N ALA A 38 -13.09 0.64 9.52
CA ALA A 38 -11.96 1.54 9.32
C ALA A 38 -11.78 1.83 7.82
N PRO A 39 -11.58 3.10 7.42
CA PRO A 39 -11.37 3.43 6.02
C PRO A 39 -10.14 2.68 5.52
N THR A 40 -10.39 1.76 4.60
CA THR A 40 -9.46 0.91 3.86
C THR A 40 -8.39 1.67 3.07
N LEU A 41 -8.38 3.00 3.10
CA LEU A 41 -7.40 3.86 2.44
C LEU A 41 -7.29 5.19 3.21
N TYR A 42 -6.09 5.79 3.24
CA TYR A 42 -5.88 7.11 3.82
C TYR A 42 -6.74 8.18 3.12
N THR A 43 -7.56 8.89 3.88
CA THR A 43 -8.38 10.01 3.37
C THR A 43 -7.75 11.34 3.77
N LEU A 44 -7.32 12.13 2.77
CA LEU A 44 -6.77 13.47 3.00
C LEU A 44 -7.87 14.48 3.30
N LYS A 45 -7.53 15.51 4.09
CA LYS A 45 -8.38 16.69 4.24
C LYS A 45 -8.57 17.40 2.89
N PRO A 46 -9.76 17.98 2.63
CA PRO A 46 -10.01 18.75 1.42
C PRO A 46 -8.94 19.82 1.17
N GLY A 47 -8.62 20.04 -0.11
CA GLY A 47 -7.64 21.05 -0.54
C GLY A 47 -6.17 20.63 -0.45
N ILE A 48 -5.79 19.63 0.37
CA ILE A 48 -4.38 19.19 0.48
C ILE A 48 -3.84 18.75 -0.89
N LYS A 49 -4.61 17.97 -1.67
CA LYS A 49 -4.15 17.50 -2.99
C LYS A 49 -3.84 18.62 -3.99
N LYS A 50 -4.35 19.84 -3.79
CA LYS A 50 -4.15 21.00 -4.66
C LYS A 50 -3.01 21.92 -4.21
N ASP A 51 -2.46 21.69 -3.01
CA ASP A 51 -1.40 22.51 -2.41
C ASP A 51 -0.11 21.69 -2.34
N PRO A 52 0.89 21.97 -3.21
CA PRO A 52 2.14 21.21 -3.25
C PRO A 52 2.88 21.22 -1.91
N VAL A 53 2.97 22.36 -1.23
CA VAL A 53 3.70 22.51 0.04
C VAL A 53 3.06 21.62 1.10
N ARG A 54 1.73 21.64 1.19
CA ARG A 54 0.99 20.79 2.15
C ARG A 54 1.05 19.31 1.79
N ARG A 55 1.23 18.93 0.52
CA ARG A 55 1.45 17.53 0.13
C ARG A 55 2.82 17.05 0.58
N TRP A 56 3.87 17.83 0.34
CA TRP A 56 5.24 17.48 0.73
C TRP A 56 5.43 17.42 2.26
N ALA A 57 4.61 18.14 3.02
CA ALA A 57 4.61 18.09 4.48
C ALA A 57 3.83 16.90 5.10
N LEU A 58 3.26 16.00 4.29
CA LEU A 58 2.55 14.82 4.80
C LEU A 58 3.55 13.77 5.33
N PRO A 59 3.18 12.97 6.34
CA PRO A 59 3.96 11.80 6.72
C PRO A 59 4.16 10.86 5.53
N ASP A 60 5.36 10.28 5.38
CA ASP A 60 5.76 9.47 4.23
C ASP A 60 4.71 8.46 3.77
N ARG A 61 4.18 7.65 4.69
CA ARG A 61 3.15 6.64 4.37
C ARG A 61 1.89 7.29 3.76
N VAL A 62 1.48 8.44 4.27
CA VAL A 62 0.31 9.19 3.76
C VAL A 62 0.64 9.87 2.44
N PHE A 63 1.85 10.44 2.30
CA PHE A 63 2.34 11.08 1.08
C PHE A 63 2.38 10.10 -0.10
N PHE A 64 3.06 8.96 0.08
CA PHE A 64 3.17 7.92 -0.95
C PHE A 64 1.82 7.25 -1.25
N GLY A 65 0.99 7.01 -0.23
CA GLY A 65 -0.36 6.48 -0.40
C GLY A 65 -1.36 7.44 -1.07
N ASN A 66 -1.03 8.73 -1.22
CA ASN A 66 -1.92 9.74 -1.81
C ASN A 66 -1.34 10.44 -3.05
N GLY A 67 -0.57 9.70 -3.85
CA GLY A 67 -0.23 10.07 -5.22
C GLY A 67 1.24 10.36 -5.47
N ALA A 68 2.13 10.08 -4.51
CA ALA A 68 3.57 10.03 -4.73
C ALA A 68 4.09 8.59 -4.96
N CYS A 69 3.19 7.61 -5.14
CA CYS A 69 3.52 6.21 -5.34
C CYS A 69 4.49 5.94 -6.51
N ALA A 70 4.40 6.71 -7.60
CA ALA A 70 5.35 6.62 -8.72
C ALA A 70 6.79 7.00 -8.32
N ILE A 71 6.96 7.95 -7.41
CA ILE A 71 8.29 8.36 -6.91
C ILE A 71 8.90 7.21 -6.11
N LEU A 72 8.12 6.62 -5.19
CA LEU A 72 8.59 5.50 -4.38
C LEU A 72 8.94 4.28 -5.24
N ALA A 73 8.11 3.95 -6.22
CA ALA A 73 8.39 2.87 -7.16
C ALA A 73 9.65 3.13 -7.99
N GLY A 74 9.83 4.36 -8.49
CA GLY A 74 11.03 4.75 -9.23
C GLY A 74 12.31 4.64 -8.41
N VAL A 75 12.29 5.12 -7.15
CA VAL A 75 13.42 5.00 -6.22
C VAL A 75 13.74 3.54 -5.96
N PHE A 76 12.72 2.73 -5.65
CA PHE A 76 12.91 1.29 -5.43
C PHE A 76 13.58 0.63 -6.64
N LEU A 77 13.12 0.90 -7.85
CA LEU A 77 13.69 0.27 -9.06
C LEU A 77 15.11 0.76 -9.36
N SER A 78 15.45 2.00 -9.00
CA SER A 78 16.82 2.52 -9.18
C SER A 78 17.84 1.91 -8.22
N GLU A 79 17.40 1.51 -7.03
CA GLU A 79 18.25 0.96 -5.97
C GLU A 79 17.92 -0.51 -5.67
N ALA A 80 17.24 -1.19 -6.60
CA ALA A 80 16.50 -2.42 -6.33
C ALA A 80 17.33 -3.45 -5.54
N PRO A 81 16.90 -3.81 -4.31
CA PRO A 81 17.68 -4.71 -3.47
C PRO A 81 17.68 -6.15 -3.99
N LEU A 82 16.72 -6.49 -4.86
CA LEU A 82 16.54 -7.82 -5.44
C LEU A 82 16.21 -7.72 -6.95
N PRO A 83 16.79 -8.60 -7.79
CA PRO A 83 16.49 -8.63 -9.21
C PRO A 83 15.06 -9.14 -9.47
N GLY A 84 14.50 -8.81 -10.63
CA GLY A 84 13.20 -9.33 -11.08
C GLY A 84 11.99 -8.48 -10.70
N PHE A 85 12.16 -7.46 -9.86
CA PHE A 85 11.11 -6.49 -9.61
C PHE A 85 10.86 -5.59 -10.83
N TYR A 86 9.60 -5.26 -11.07
CA TYR A 86 9.11 -4.31 -12.07
C TYR A 86 7.96 -3.49 -11.51
N ALA A 87 7.62 -2.37 -12.14
CA ALA A 87 6.47 -1.59 -11.74
C ALA A 87 5.18 -2.16 -12.35
N GLU A 88 4.12 -2.18 -11.54
CA GLU A 88 2.75 -2.36 -12.00
C GLU A 88 1.90 -1.17 -11.59
N ARG A 89 0.92 -0.86 -12.44
CA ARG A 89 -0.04 0.22 -12.24
C ARG A 89 -1.45 -0.34 -12.23
N ILE A 90 -2.18 0.04 -11.19
CA ILE A 90 -3.64 -0.10 -11.12
C ILE A 90 -4.24 1.11 -11.84
N ILE A 91 -4.95 0.85 -12.93
CA ILE A 91 -5.64 1.88 -13.71
C ILE A 91 -7.13 1.72 -13.44
N PRO A 92 -7.76 2.64 -12.68
CA PRO A 92 -9.18 2.57 -12.43
C PRO A 92 -9.97 2.75 -13.75
N GLY A 93 -11.17 2.19 -13.80
CA GLY A 93 -12.11 2.42 -14.90
C GLY A 93 -12.44 3.90 -15.07
N GLU A 94 -13.04 4.24 -16.20
CA GLU A 94 -13.45 5.63 -16.48
C GLU A 94 -14.38 6.15 -15.39
N GLY A 95 -14.15 7.39 -14.95
CA GLY A 95 -14.90 8.02 -13.85
C GLY A 95 -14.47 7.59 -12.44
N PHE A 96 -13.65 6.55 -12.28
CA PHE A 96 -13.20 6.07 -10.99
C PHE A 96 -11.85 6.65 -10.56
N ALA A 97 -11.72 6.89 -9.25
CA ALA A 97 -10.44 7.15 -8.61
C ALA A 97 -9.74 5.83 -8.21
N GLY A 98 -8.51 5.93 -7.72
CA GLY A 98 -7.76 4.77 -7.24
C GLY A 98 -6.61 4.32 -8.12
N ASN A 99 -6.01 5.23 -8.87
CA ASN A 99 -4.73 4.96 -9.50
C ASN A 99 -3.65 4.69 -8.43
N HIS A 100 -2.86 3.65 -8.64
CA HIS A 100 -1.74 3.29 -7.77
C HIS A 100 -0.63 2.63 -8.56
N ILE A 101 0.63 2.93 -8.22
CA ILE A 101 1.81 2.27 -8.77
C ILE A 101 2.54 1.61 -7.61
N PHE A 102 2.90 0.34 -7.79
CA PHE A 102 3.69 -0.44 -6.86
C PHE A 102 4.73 -1.24 -7.64
N VAL A 103 5.72 -1.80 -6.95
CA VAL A 103 6.71 -2.68 -7.57
C VAL A 103 6.49 -4.11 -7.13
N THR A 104 6.73 -5.07 -8.02
CA THR A 104 6.51 -6.48 -7.74
C THR A 104 7.40 -7.37 -8.60
N ASP A 105 7.68 -8.58 -8.12
CA ASP A 105 8.25 -9.68 -8.91
C ASP A 105 7.18 -10.64 -9.46
N GLY A 106 5.90 -10.34 -9.24
CA GLY A 106 4.74 -11.18 -9.55
C GLY A 106 4.15 -11.91 -8.35
N VAL A 107 4.90 -12.05 -7.24
CA VAL A 107 4.44 -12.70 -6.00
C VAL A 107 4.47 -11.71 -4.83
N ILE A 108 5.61 -11.07 -4.61
CA ILE A 108 5.80 -10.04 -3.59
C ILE A 108 5.60 -8.67 -4.22
N ALA A 109 4.90 -7.78 -3.52
CA ALA A 109 4.74 -6.39 -3.88
C ALA A 109 5.33 -5.48 -2.79
N PHE A 110 5.84 -4.33 -3.21
CA PHE A 110 6.28 -3.26 -2.32
C PHE A 110 5.59 -1.95 -2.70
N ASP A 111 5.01 -1.29 -1.69
CA ASP A 111 4.45 0.04 -1.79
C ASP A 111 4.59 0.80 -0.44
N HIS A 112 3.82 1.86 -0.23
CA HIS A 112 3.83 2.63 1.02
C HIS A 112 3.48 1.83 2.30
N HIS A 113 2.88 0.64 2.19
CA HIS A 113 2.69 -0.29 3.30
C HIS A 113 3.95 -1.13 3.60
N GLY A 114 4.94 -1.12 2.72
CA GLY A 114 6.08 -2.01 2.73
C GLY A 114 5.85 -3.25 1.88
N TYR A 115 6.55 -4.34 2.20
CA TYR A 115 6.41 -5.60 1.49
C TYR A 115 5.11 -6.33 1.87
N SER A 116 4.47 -6.94 0.88
CA SER A 116 3.28 -7.77 1.04
C SER A 116 3.14 -8.76 -0.11
N LEU A 117 2.20 -9.70 -0.02
CA LEU A 117 1.79 -10.47 -1.20
C LEU A 117 1.10 -9.54 -2.19
N ARG A 118 1.45 -9.64 -3.47
CA ARG A 118 0.80 -8.91 -4.57
C ARG A 118 -0.73 -9.09 -4.54
N SER A 119 -1.20 -10.32 -4.33
CA SER A 119 -2.63 -10.61 -4.22
C SER A 119 -3.30 -9.87 -3.07
N ARG A 120 -2.64 -9.78 -1.91
CA ARG A 120 -3.16 -9.07 -0.73
C ARG A 120 -3.24 -7.56 -0.98
N LEU A 121 -2.22 -6.97 -1.61
CA LEU A 121 -2.24 -5.57 -2.00
C LEU A 121 -3.42 -5.29 -2.94
N LEU A 122 -3.60 -6.12 -3.97
CA LEU A 122 -4.69 -5.96 -4.94
C LEU A 122 -6.07 -6.10 -4.30
N THR A 123 -6.27 -7.09 -3.43
CA THR A 123 -7.53 -7.27 -2.69
C THR A 123 -7.81 -6.09 -1.78
N TYR A 124 -6.82 -5.65 -1.01
CA TYR A 124 -6.97 -4.49 -0.11
C TYR A 124 -7.36 -3.23 -0.88
N HIS A 125 -6.64 -2.93 -1.97
CA HIS A 125 -6.89 -1.76 -2.81
C HIS A 125 -8.26 -1.82 -3.48
N THR A 126 -8.61 -2.95 -4.08
CA THR A 126 -9.88 -3.15 -4.79
C THR A 126 -11.07 -3.05 -3.83
N ASN A 127 -11.03 -3.76 -2.70
CA ASN A 127 -12.08 -3.69 -1.69
C ASN A 127 -12.21 -2.27 -1.14
N GLY A 128 -11.09 -1.57 -0.99
CA GLY A 128 -11.11 -0.22 -0.45
C GLY A 128 -11.76 0.82 -1.37
N TRP A 129 -11.61 0.67 -2.68
CA TRP A 129 -12.27 1.54 -3.66
C TRP A 129 -13.70 1.09 -3.97
N ALA A 130 -13.98 -0.21 -4.01
CA ALA A 130 -15.34 -0.74 -4.18
C ALA A 130 -16.25 -0.26 -3.04
N GLY A 131 -15.78 -0.29 -1.79
CA GLY A 131 -16.55 0.23 -0.65
C GLY A 131 -16.83 1.74 -0.69
N ARG A 132 -16.16 2.49 -1.56
CA ARG A 132 -16.36 3.95 -1.75
C ARG A 132 -17.16 4.29 -3.00
N SER A 133 -17.50 3.31 -3.84
CA SER A 133 -18.10 3.52 -5.16
C SER A 133 -19.38 2.68 -5.26
N PRO A 134 -20.55 3.22 -4.83
CA PRO A 134 -21.83 2.50 -4.84
C PRO A 134 -22.23 1.94 -6.22
N GLU A 135 -21.84 2.62 -7.29
CA GLU A 135 -22.00 2.24 -8.69
C GLU A 135 -21.13 1.05 -9.13
N GLY A 136 -20.32 0.52 -8.22
CA GLY A 136 -19.27 -0.46 -8.47
C GLY A 136 -17.91 0.22 -8.62
N TRP A 137 -16.84 -0.59 -8.60
CA TRP A 137 -15.50 -0.12 -8.94
C TRP A 137 -14.79 -1.20 -9.76
N ASN A 138 -14.07 -0.80 -10.79
CA ASN A 138 -13.28 -1.71 -11.61
C ASN A 138 -11.93 -1.09 -11.97
N CYS A 139 -10.98 -1.93 -12.37
CA CYS A 139 -9.68 -1.51 -12.83
C CYS A 139 -9.09 -2.53 -13.81
N ARG A 140 -8.01 -2.10 -14.47
CA ARG A 140 -7.07 -3.01 -15.14
C ARG A 140 -5.67 -2.83 -14.56
N LEU A 141 -4.84 -3.84 -14.72
CA LEU A 141 -3.42 -3.81 -14.36
C LEU A 141 -2.57 -3.62 -15.61
N GLU A 142 -1.53 -2.82 -15.48
CA GLU A 142 -0.57 -2.56 -16.55
C GLU A 142 0.85 -2.62 -15.97
N ARG A 143 1.75 -3.33 -16.66
CA ARG A 143 3.18 -3.30 -16.34
C ARG A 143 3.78 -2.01 -16.94
N VAL A 144 4.55 -1.28 -16.13
CA VAL A 144 5.16 0.02 -16.47
C VAL A 144 6.67 -0.12 -16.63
#